data_AF-A0A5N6NHG9-F1
#
_entry.id   AF-A0A5N6NHG9-F1
#
_cell.length_a   1.000
_cell.length_b   1.000
_cell.length_c   1.000
_cell.angle_alpha   90.00
_cell.angle_beta   90.00
_cell.angle_gamma   90.00
#
_symmetry.space_group_name_H-M   'P 1'
#
loop_
_entity.id
_entity.type
_entity.pdbx_description
1 polymer ?
#
loop_
_entity_poly.entity_id
_entity_poly.type
_entity_poly.pdbx_seq_one_letter_code
_entity_poly.pdbx_strand_id
1 'polypeptide(L)'
;MARGKVQMRRIENPVHRQVTFCKRRAGLLKKAKEISVLCDAEVGLVIFSANGKLYELATNGSMQGLIEKYMKSTHCYVEEQADENQVLDPLCTNVNTWVTTLYHGPHLSSNRMEPEYQSVANKIVEKS
;
A
#
# COMPACT_ATOMS: atom_id res chain seq x y z
N MET A 1 -14.04 -10.43 25.84
CA MET A 1 -13.36 -9.29 26.50
C MET A 1 -13.46 -8.09 25.59
N ALA A 2 -14.11 -7.01 26.03
CA ALA A 2 -14.18 -5.77 25.26
C ALA A 2 -12.76 -5.20 25.08
N ARG A 3 -12.44 -4.76 23.87
CA ARG A 3 -11.13 -4.20 23.53
C ARG A 3 -11.13 -2.71 23.86
N GLY A 4 -10.25 -2.28 24.76
CA GLY A 4 -10.06 -0.85 25.05
C GLY A 4 -9.50 -0.09 23.84
N LYS A 5 -9.83 1.21 23.75
CA LYS A 5 -9.30 2.13 22.74
C LYS A 5 -7.78 2.25 22.89
N VAL A 6 -7.04 2.10 21.79
CA VAL A 6 -5.58 2.24 21.75
C VAL A 6 -5.23 3.54 21.02
N GLN A 7 -4.29 4.32 21.54
CA GLN A 7 -3.79 5.53 20.88
C GLN A 7 -3.02 5.18 19.59
N MET A 8 -3.19 5.98 18.53
CA MET A 8 -2.47 5.80 17.27
C MET A 8 -1.07 6.42 17.33
N ARG A 9 -0.18 5.75 18.06
CA ARG A 9 1.25 6.05 18.15
C ARG A 9 2.05 4.74 18.25
N ARG A 10 3.38 4.82 18.13
CA ARG A 10 4.26 3.67 18.37
C ARG A 10 4.01 3.10 19.78
N ILE A 11 3.94 1.78 19.89
CA ILE A 11 3.84 1.09 21.18
C ILE A 11 5.25 0.98 21.74
N GLU A 12 5.53 1.60 22.88
CA GLU A 12 6.87 1.61 23.47
C GLU A 12 7.27 0.25 24.03
N ASN A 13 6.37 -0.39 24.77
CA ASN A 13 6.63 -1.72 25.34
C ASN A 13 6.87 -2.75 24.22
N PRO A 14 8.06 -3.38 24.14
CA PRO A 14 8.43 -4.26 23.04
C PRO A 14 7.59 -5.54 22.98
N VAL A 15 7.19 -6.09 24.14
CA VAL A 15 6.33 -7.29 24.21
C VAL A 15 4.94 -6.98 23.68
N HIS A 16 4.34 -5.88 24.12
CA HIS A 16 3.02 -5.44 23.63
C HIS A 16 3.05 -5.08 22.15
N ARG A 17 4.15 -4.47 21.69
CA ARG A 17 4.37 -4.15 20.27
C ARG A 17 4.43 -5.43 19.44
N GLN A 18 5.16 -6.45 19.88
CA GLN A 18 5.26 -7.74 19.17
C GLN A 18 3.91 -8.45 19.09
N VAL A 19 3.18 -8.55 20.20
CA VAL A 19 1.85 -9.17 20.22
C VAL A 19 0.88 -8.40 19.33
N THR A 20 0.91 -7.06 19.38
CA THR A 20 0.06 -6.21 18.55
C THR A 20 0.41 -6.34 17.08
N PHE A 21 1.69 -6.37 16.73
CA PHE A 21 2.16 -6.59 15.36
C PHE A 21 1.65 -7.92 14.82
N CYS A 22 1.83 -9.02 15.56
CA CYS A 22 1.32 -10.32 15.14
C CYS A 22 -0.20 -10.30 14.90
N LYS A 23 -0.97 -9.73 15.83
CA LYS A 23 -2.44 -9.66 15.72
C LYS A 23 -2.90 -8.75 14.58
N ARG A 24 -2.35 -7.53 14.46
CA ARG A 24 -2.73 -6.56 13.42
C ARG A 24 -2.29 -7.03 12.04
N ARG A 25 -1.08 -7.58 11.89
CA ARG A 25 -0.61 -8.18 10.64
C ARG A 25 -1.56 -9.29 10.18
N ALA A 26 -1.90 -10.23 11.07
CA ALA A 26 -2.83 -11.31 10.74
C ALA A 26 -4.22 -10.78 10.36
N GLY A 27 -4.74 -9.78 11.08
CA GLY A 27 -6.00 -9.13 10.75
C GLY A 27 -5.98 -8.41 9.39
N LEU A 28 -4.89 -7.71 9.08
CA LEU A 28 -4.70 -7.02 7.81
C LEU A 28 -4.65 -8.01 6.63
N LEU A 29 -3.89 -9.10 6.77
CA LEU A 29 -3.82 -10.16 5.77
C LEU A 29 -5.19 -10.79 5.51
N LYS A 30 -6.01 -10.99 6.56
CA LYS A 30 -7.39 -11.47 6.40
C LYS A 30 -8.26 -10.47 5.63
N LYS A 31 -8.18 -9.19 5.97
CA LYS A 31 -8.95 -8.13 5.28
C LYS A 31 -8.56 -7.99 3.82
N ALA A 32 -7.27 -8.06 3.48
CA ALA A 32 -6.81 -8.05 2.09
C ALA A 32 -7.36 -9.25 1.29
N LYS A 33 -7.39 -10.45 1.90
CA LYS A 33 -8.01 -11.63 1.28
C LYS A 33 -9.52 -11.48 1.11
N GLU A 34 -10.23 -10.95 2.11
CA GLU A 34 -11.66 -10.66 2.01
C GLU A 34 -11.95 -9.73 0.83
N ILE A 35 -11.22 -8.62 0.70
CA ILE A 35 -11.37 -7.69 -0.43
C ILE A 35 -11.10 -8.39 -1.76
N SER A 36 -10.02 -9.16 -1.83
CA SER A 36 -9.66 -9.86 -3.07
C SER A 36 -10.75 -10.83 -3.54
N VAL A 37 -11.32 -11.61 -2.62
CA VAL A 37 -12.38 -12.57 -2.95
C VAL A 37 -13.71 -11.88 -3.23
N LEU A 38 -14.11 -10.89 -2.42
CA LEU A 38 -15.42 -10.24 -2.54
C LEU A 38 -15.53 -9.34 -3.77
N CYS A 39 -14.42 -8.75 -4.19
CA CYS A 39 -14.40 -7.74 -5.25
C CYS A 39 -13.62 -8.20 -6.49
N ASP A 40 -13.20 -9.47 -6.55
CA ASP A 40 -12.32 -10.02 -7.61
C ASP A 40 -11.10 -9.13 -7.90
N ALA A 41 -10.51 -8.60 -6.83
CA ALA A 41 -9.42 -7.64 -6.89
C ALA A 41 -8.08 -8.32 -6.61
N GLU A 42 -7.03 -7.96 -7.35
CA GLU A 42 -5.67 -8.35 -7.02
C GLU A 42 -5.10 -7.42 -5.95
N VAL A 43 -4.64 -7.99 -4.82
CA VAL A 43 -4.14 -7.23 -3.68
C VAL A 43 -2.74 -7.73 -3.31
N GLY A 44 -1.81 -6.79 -3.19
CA GLY A 44 -0.44 -7.00 -2.73
C GLY A 44 -0.17 -6.31 -1.39
N LEU A 45 0.51 -6.99 -0.47
CA LEU A 45 1.02 -6.41 0.77
C LEU A 45 2.48 -6.82 0.99
N VAL A 46 3.31 -5.85 1.38
CA VAL A 46 4.70 -6.05 1.79
C VAL A 46 4.90 -5.38 3.15
N ILE A 47 5.38 -6.13 4.14
CA ILE A 47 5.55 -5.66 5.52
C ILE A 47 6.93 -6.08 6.03
N PHE A 48 7.77 -5.10 6.35
CA PHE A 48 9.01 -5.32 7.09
C PHE A 48 8.78 -5.08 8.57
N SER A 49 9.10 -6.07 9.40
CA SER A 49 9.13 -5.87 10.85
C SER A 49 10.34 -5.01 11.27
N ALA A 50 10.30 -4.47 12.48
CA ALA A 50 11.43 -3.74 13.06
C ALA A 50 12.72 -4.59 13.17
N ASN A 51 12.61 -5.92 13.08
CA ASN A 51 13.73 -6.85 13.12
C ASN A 51 14.19 -7.25 11.70
N GLY A 52 13.73 -6.57 10.65
CA GLY A 52 14.11 -6.84 9.25
C GLY A 52 13.38 -8.02 8.60
N LYS A 53 12.54 -8.77 9.34
CA LYS A 53 11.80 -9.89 8.76
C LYS A 53 10.71 -9.40 7.81
N LEU A 54 10.73 -9.93 6.58
CA LEU A 54 9.73 -9.73 5.53
C LEU A 54 8.50 -10.61 5.77
N TYR A 55 7.32 -10.01 5.58
CA TYR A 55 6.04 -10.68 5.48
C TYR A 55 5.31 -10.14 4.27
N GLU A 56 4.85 -11.01 3.39
CA GLU A 56 4.19 -10.62 2.15
C GLU A 56 2.91 -11.42 1.88
N LEU A 57 2.05 -10.84 1.05
CA LEU A 57 0.85 -11.48 0.50
C LEU A 57 0.64 -10.99 -0.92
N ALA A 58 0.53 -11.92 -1.86
CA ALA A 58 -0.13 -11.70 -3.14
C ALA A 58 -1.40 -12.57 -3.13
N THR A 59 -2.57 -11.98 -3.36
CA THR A 59 -3.83 -12.74 -3.33
C THR A 59 -4.08 -13.53 -4.61
N ASN A 60 -3.48 -13.12 -5.72
CA ASN A 60 -3.50 -13.82 -6.99
C ASN A 60 -2.06 -13.98 -7.52
N GLY A 61 -1.68 -15.19 -7.90
CA GLY A 61 -0.34 -15.48 -8.44
C GLY A 61 0.79 -15.26 -7.43
N SER A 62 1.89 -14.67 -7.91
CA SER A 62 3.11 -14.40 -7.15
C SER A 62 3.30 -12.90 -6.89
N MET A 63 4.09 -12.57 -5.87
CA MET A 63 4.45 -11.18 -5.59
C MET A 63 5.21 -10.55 -6.76
N GLN A 64 6.06 -11.32 -7.46
CA GLN A 64 6.76 -10.87 -8.65
C GLN A 64 5.78 -10.43 -9.75
N GLY A 65 4.78 -11.27 -10.06
CA GLY A 65 3.78 -10.94 -11.08
C GLY A 65 2.96 -9.68 -10.73
N LEU A 66 2.62 -9.50 -9.45
CA LEU A 66 1.91 -8.32 -8.99
C LEU A 66 2.77 -7.04 -9.08
N ILE A 67 4.06 -7.13 -8.74
CA ILE A 67 5.01 -6.03 -8.92
C ILE A 67 5.20 -5.71 -10.41
N GLU A 68 5.38 -6.72 -11.26
CA GLU A 68 5.50 -6.52 -12.72
C GLU A 68 4.27 -5.83 -13.30
N LYS A 69 3.06 -6.25 -12.89
CA LYS A 69 1.80 -5.63 -13.30
C LYS A 69 1.72 -4.17 -12.86
N TYR A 70 2.16 -3.88 -11.63
CA TYR A 70 2.25 -2.51 -11.12
C TYR A 70 3.26 -1.66 -11.91
N MET A 71 4.46 -2.18 -12.18
CA MET A 71 5.47 -1.44 -12.96
C MET A 71 4.96 -1.12 -14.37
N LYS A 72 4.30 -2.08 -15.01
CA LYS A 72 3.65 -1.91 -16.33
C LYS A 72 2.55 -0.85 -16.31
N SER A 73 1.73 -0.80 -15.26
CA SER A 73 0.61 0.15 -15.19
C SER A 73 1.02 1.56 -14.77
N THR A 74 2.16 1.71 -14.09
CA THR A 74 2.62 2.99 -13.53
C THR A 74 3.59 3.74 -14.46
N HIS A 75 3.86 3.23 -15.68
CA HIS A 75 4.79 3.84 -16.65
C HIS A 75 6.21 4.10 -16.11
N CYS A 76 6.65 3.36 -15.08
CA CYS A 76 8.05 3.39 -14.62
C CYS A 76 8.79 2.21 -15.25
N TYR A 77 9.04 2.29 -16.55
CA TYR A 77 10.11 1.53 -17.17
C TYR A 77 11.36 2.40 -17.14
N VAL A 78 12.34 2.02 -16.31
CA VAL A 78 13.73 2.30 -16.68
C VAL A 78 14.09 1.13 -17.58
N GLU A 79 13.97 1.32 -18.89
CA GLU A 79 14.58 0.39 -19.82
C GLU A 79 16.09 0.48 -19.62
N GLU A 80 16.68 -0.54 -19.03
CA GLU A 80 18.12 -0.79 -19.17
C GLU A 80 18.32 -1.35 -20.58
N GLN A 81 18.27 -0.46 -21.57
CA GLN A 81 18.80 -0.72 -22.90
C GLN A 81 20.13 0.02 -22.98
N ALA A 82 21.19 -0.75 -23.21
CA ALA A 82 22.49 -0.21 -23.55
C ALA A 82 22.38 0.55 -24.88
N ASP A 83 22.30 1.88 -24.81
CA ASP A 83 22.69 2.73 -25.91
C ASP A 83 23.44 3.95 -25.39
N GLU A 84 24.70 4.03 -25.81
CA GLU A 84 25.62 5.13 -25.56
C GLU A 84 25.19 6.28 -26.47
N ASN A 85 24.35 7.21 -25.97
CA ASN A 85 24.39 8.66 -26.23
C ASN A 85 23.07 9.38 -25.85
N GLN A 86 23.17 10.35 -24.91
CA GLN A 86 22.34 11.57 -24.74
C GLN A 86 20.85 11.33 -24.34
N VAL A 87 20.24 11.86 -23.28
CA VAL A 87 20.38 13.08 -22.46
C VAL A 87 19.80 12.74 -21.08
N LEU A 88 20.44 13.19 -19.99
CA LEU A 88 19.94 13.01 -18.63
C LEU A 88 18.66 13.85 -18.40
N ASP A 89 17.52 13.21 -18.17
CA ASP A 89 16.32 13.87 -17.67
C ASP A 89 16.52 14.32 -16.20
N PRO A 90 16.34 15.60 -15.85
CA PRO A 90 16.77 16.16 -14.56
C PRO A 90 15.82 15.89 -13.38
N LEU A 91 14.90 14.93 -13.44
CA LEU A 91 13.99 14.62 -12.32
C LEU A 91 14.47 13.48 -11.40
N CYS A 92 15.56 12.80 -11.74
CA CYS A 92 16.13 11.73 -10.92
C CYS A 92 17.43 12.16 -10.24
N THR A 93 17.41 13.17 -9.38
CA THR A 93 18.47 13.35 -8.37
C THR A 93 18.01 14.24 -7.20
N ASN A 94 17.29 13.68 -6.23
CA ASN A 94 17.54 13.93 -4.79
C ASN A 94 16.66 13.04 -3.91
N VAL A 95 17.22 12.47 -2.85
CA VAL A 95 16.49 11.74 -1.80
C VAL A 95 15.61 12.69 -0.96
N ASN A 96 15.66 14.00 -1.21
CA ASN A 96 14.94 15.03 -0.47
C ASN A 96 13.58 15.47 -1.06
N THR A 97 13.02 14.77 -2.06
CA THR A 97 11.72 15.13 -2.70
C THR A 97 10.48 14.59 -1.95
N TRP A 98 10.64 14.01 -0.77
CA TRP A 98 9.52 13.55 0.06
C TRP A 98 8.88 14.68 0.88
N VAL A 99 9.59 15.80 1.06
CA VAL A 99 9.10 16.94 1.84
C VAL A 99 8.20 17.85 1.00
N THR A 100 8.40 17.92 -0.32
CA THR A 100 7.60 18.75 -1.24
C THR A 100 6.26 18.12 -1.64
N THR A 101 6.18 16.79 -1.73
CA THR A 101 4.92 16.06 -2.00
C THR A 101 3.92 16.07 -0.83
N LEU A 102 4.36 16.45 0.38
CA LEU A 102 3.49 16.56 1.56
C LEU A 102 2.72 17.89 1.65
N TYR A 103 3.11 18.93 0.90
CA TYR A 103 2.43 20.24 0.95
C TYR A 103 1.72 20.67 -0.34
N HIS A 104 2.06 20.10 -1.50
CA HIS A 104 1.26 20.25 -2.72
C HIS A 104 1.07 18.85 -3.33
N GLY A 105 0.03 18.18 -2.85
CA GLY A 105 -0.27 16.81 -3.26
C GLY A 105 -0.47 16.70 -4.77
N PRO A 106 0.04 15.63 -5.41
CA PRO A 106 -0.46 15.26 -6.73
C PRO A 106 -1.93 14.93 -6.55
N HIS A 107 -2.78 15.69 -7.21
CA HIS A 107 -4.20 15.43 -7.37
C HIS A 107 -4.33 14.10 -8.13
N LEU A 108 -4.20 12.98 -7.42
CA LEU A 108 -4.71 11.69 -7.86
C LEU A 108 -6.19 11.93 -8.10
N SER A 109 -6.57 11.92 -9.37
CA SER A 109 -7.93 12.07 -9.83
C SER A 109 -8.86 11.13 -9.05
N SER A 110 -9.62 11.71 -8.13
CA SER A 110 -10.76 11.11 -7.42
C SER A 110 -11.92 10.76 -8.35
N ASN A 111 -11.71 10.73 -9.67
CA ASN A 111 -12.77 10.58 -10.68
C ASN A 111 -12.53 9.34 -11.53
N ARG A 112 -12.71 8.17 -10.91
CA ARG A 112 -13.26 6.98 -11.58
C ARG A 112 -13.83 6.02 -10.54
N MET A 113 -14.67 6.53 -9.65
CA MET A 113 -15.61 5.68 -8.95
C MET A 113 -16.94 5.89 -9.67
N GLU A 114 -17.48 4.81 -10.23
CA GLU A 114 -18.80 4.81 -10.88
C GLU A 114 -19.82 5.36 -9.87
N PRO A 115 -20.73 6.28 -10.26
CA PRO A 115 -21.61 7.01 -9.35
C PRO A 115 -22.47 6.10 -8.45
N GLU A 116 -22.67 4.85 -8.85
CA GLU A 116 -23.36 3.82 -8.06
C GLU A 116 -22.59 3.44 -6.76
N TYR A 117 -21.26 3.41 -6.79
CA TYR A 117 -20.43 2.97 -5.65
C TYR A 117 -20.24 4.05 -4.57
N GLN A 118 -20.32 5.34 -4.93
CA GLN A 118 -20.24 6.43 -3.95
C GLN A 118 -21.40 6.38 -2.93
N SER A 119 -22.60 6.06 -3.39
CA SER A 119 -23.80 5.95 -2.54
C SER A 119 -23.68 4.82 -1.51
N VAL A 120 -23.05 3.71 -1.91
CA VAL A 120 -22.82 2.55 -1.04
C VAL A 120 -21.72 2.83 -0.03
N ALA A 121 -20.61 3.45 -0.44
CA ALA A 121 -19.51 3.82 0.46
C ALA A 121 -19.96 4.76 1.58
N ASN A 122 -20.77 5.78 1.25
CA ASN A 122 -21.30 6.72 2.24
C ASN A 122 -22.23 6.05 3.27
N LYS A 123 -23.05 5.08 2.83
CA LYS A 123 -23.92 4.30 3.74
C LYS A 123 -23.16 3.40 4.72
N ILE A 124 -21.94 2.98 4.38
CA ILE A 124 -21.10 2.14 5.25
C ILE A 124 -20.41 2.98 6.32
N VAL A 125 -19.98 4.20 5.97
CA VAL A 125 -19.35 5.15 6.89
C VAL A 125 -20.35 5.67 7.94
N GLU A 126 -21.62 5.88 7.58
CA GLU A 126 -22.65 6.34 8.54
C GLU A 126 -23.13 5.26 9.53
N LYS A 127 -22.77 3.98 9.32
CA LYS A 127 -23.18 2.84 10.17
C LYS A 127 -22.07 2.29 11.08
N SER A 128 -20.86 2.86 11.06
CA SER A 128 -19.70 2.41 11.84
C SER A 128 -19.29 3.43 12.90
#